data_AF-A0A7X6I3H5-F1
#
_entry.id   AF-A0A7X6I3H5-F1
#
_cell.length_a   1.000
_cell.length_b   1.000
_cell.length_c   1.000
_cell.angle_alpha   90.00
_cell.angle_beta   90.00
_cell.angle_gamma   90.00
#
_symmetry.space_group_name_H-M   'P 1'
#
loop_
_entity.id
_entity.type
_entity.pdbx_description
1 polymer ?
#
loop_
_entity_poly.entity_id
_entity_poly.type
_entity_poly.pdbx_seq_one_letter_code
_entity_poly.pdbx_strand_id
1 'polypeptide(L)'
;MIQLSEEVGELAREINHQYGEKSKKESESKGSIQEEMGDVLITTMIMANALDIDLDEVMEENMKKFRERDFYRFERKDGKTND
;
A
#
# COMPACT_ATOMS: atom_id res chain seq x y z
N MET A 1 8.56 -12.18 8.76
CA MET A 1 8.38 -10.81 9.28
C MET A 1 9.56 -9.91 8.92
N ILE A 2 10.82 -10.38 9.04
CA ILE A 2 12.03 -9.60 8.69
C ILE A 2 11.99 -9.08 7.24
N GLN A 3 11.56 -9.91 6.28
CA GLN A 3 11.50 -9.52 4.86
C GLN A 3 10.58 -8.31 4.59
N LEU A 4 9.36 -8.29 5.14
CA LEU A 4 8.41 -7.19 4.85
C LEU A 4 8.93 -5.83 5.37
N SER A 5 9.59 -5.83 6.52
CA SER A 5 10.19 -4.61 7.05
C SER A 5 11.36 -4.11 6.21
N GLU A 6 12.07 -5.01 5.52
CA GLU A 6 13.14 -4.69 4.58
C GLU A 6 12.57 -4.03 3.32
N GLU A 7 11.61 -4.67 2.64
CA GLU A 7 10.98 -4.12 1.41
C GLU A 7 10.33 -2.75 1.66
N VAL A 8 9.68 -2.57 2.81
CA VAL A 8 9.08 -1.27 3.19
C VAL A 8 10.16 -0.21 3.44
N GLY A 9 11.32 -0.61 3.98
CA GLY A 9 12.47 0.26 4.17
C GLY A 9 13.10 0.72 2.85
N GLU A 10 13.23 -0.20 1.90
CA GLU A 10 13.73 0.10 0.55
C GLU A 10 12.77 1.02 -0.21
N LEU A 11 11.46 0.74 -0.16
CA LEU A 11 10.42 1.63 -0.69
C LEU A 11 10.48 3.04 -0.07
N ALA A 12 10.58 3.12 1.25
CA ALA A 12 10.65 4.40 1.96
C ALA A 12 11.89 5.21 1.54
N ARG A 13 13.02 4.53 1.31
CA ARG A 13 14.25 5.15 0.84
C ARG A 13 14.08 5.72 -0.58
N GLU A 14 13.48 4.96 -1.49
CA GLU A 14 13.25 5.42 -2.87
C GLU A 14 12.24 6.58 -2.96
N ILE A 15 11.21 6.58 -2.13
CA ILE A 15 10.30 7.74 -2.00
C ILE A 15 11.06 8.97 -1.51
N ASN A 16 11.93 8.82 -0.51
CA ASN A 16 12.73 9.94 -0.01
C ASN A 16 13.69 10.46 -1.08
N HIS A 17 14.30 9.58 -1.86
CA HIS A 17 15.18 9.95 -2.95
C HIS A 17 14.49 10.78 -4.06
N GLN A 18 13.22 10.49 -4.37
CA GLN A 18 12.46 11.25 -5.38
C GLN A 18 11.80 12.52 -4.85
N TYR A 19 11.21 12.45 -3.65
CA TYR A 19 10.29 13.49 -3.15
C TYR A 19 10.78 14.16 -1.85
N GLY A 20 11.83 13.63 -1.23
CA GLY A 20 12.41 14.16 0.00
C GLY A 20 13.58 15.12 -0.25
N GLU A 21 14.16 15.60 0.84
CA GLU A 21 15.27 16.57 0.82
C GLU A 21 16.62 15.93 0.43
N LYS A 22 16.73 14.60 0.49
CA LYS A 22 17.97 13.86 0.21
C LYS A 22 17.92 13.23 -1.17
N SER A 23 18.60 13.86 -2.12
CA SER A 23 18.81 13.33 -3.46
C SER A 23 19.67 12.07 -3.46
N LYS A 24 19.34 11.14 -4.36
CA LYS A 24 20.07 9.90 -4.61
C LYS A 24 21.51 10.20 -5.02
N LYS A 25 22.48 9.42 -4.52
CA LYS A 25 23.87 9.53 -4.98
C LYS A 25 24.00 8.91 -6.37
N GLU A 26 24.85 9.47 -7.24
CA GLU A 26 25.05 8.93 -8.60
C GLU A 26 25.54 7.47 -8.63
N SER A 27 26.13 7.00 -7.53
CA SER A 27 26.63 5.63 -7.37
C SER A 27 25.57 4.61 -6.90
N GLU A 28 24.35 5.05 -6.58
CA GLU A 28 23.29 4.14 -6.11
C GLU A 28 22.53 3.51 -7.28
N SER A 29 22.26 2.21 -7.15
CA SER A 29 21.42 1.44 -8.09
C SER A 29 20.08 2.14 -8.34
N LYS A 30 19.59 2.10 -9.58
CA LYS A 30 18.27 2.59 -9.96
C LYS A 30 17.15 1.63 -9.52
N GLY A 31 17.08 1.27 -8.24
CA GLY A 31 15.82 0.78 -7.67
C GLY A 31 14.75 1.83 -7.94
N SER A 32 13.59 1.42 -8.44
CA SER A 32 12.49 2.34 -8.75
C SER A 32 11.37 2.17 -7.72
N ILE A 33 10.68 3.26 -7.38
CA ILE A 33 9.51 3.19 -6.49
C ILE A 33 8.51 2.11 -6.95
N GLN A 34 8.37 1.93 -8.26
CA GLN A 34 7.50 0.92 -8.84
C GLN A 34 7.93 -0.52 -8.49
N GLU A 35 9.23 -0.80 -8.49
CA GLU A 35 9.80 -2.11 -8.17
C GLU A 35 9.61 -2.41 -6.68
N GLU A 36 10.01 -1.48 -5.82
CA GLU A 36 9.88 -1.60 -4.36
C GLU A 36 8.41 -1.75 -3.91
N MET A 37 7.48 -1.05 -4.58
CA MET A 37 6.04 -1.23 -4.34
C MET A 37 5.58 -2.64 -4.71
N GLY A 38 6.14 -3.22 -5.77
CA GLY A 38 5.90 -4.59 -6.18
C GLY A 38 6.41 -5.59 -5.15
N ASP A 39 7.62 -5.39 -4.62
CA ASP A 39 8.24 -6.30 -3.65
C ASP A 39 7.51 -6.28 -2.29
N VAL A 40 7.08 -5.10 -1.83
CA VAL A 40 6.18 -4.97 -0.66
C VAL A 40 4.89 -5.76 -0.86
N LEU A 41 4.27 -5.63 -2.04
CA LEU A 41 3.02 -6.30 -2.36
C LEU A 41 3.18 -7.83 -2.42
N ILE A 42 4.20 -8.32 -3.12
CA ILE A 42 4.51 -9.76 -3.24
C ILE A 42 4.83 -10.34 -1.87
N THR A 43 5.69 -9.68 -1.09
CA THR A 43 6.07 -10.15 0.25
C THR A 43 4.86 -10.20 1.19
N THR A 44 3.94 -9.25 1.07
CA THR A 44 2.67 -9.27 1.80
C THR A 44 1.81 -10.48 1.42
N MET A 45 1.68 -10.78 0.12
CA MET A 45 0.94 -11.96 -0.35
C MET A 45 1.57 -13.27 0.13
N ILE A 46 2.89 -13.40 0.05
CA ILE A 46 3.63 -14.57 0.57
C ILE A 46 3.39 -14.74 2.07
N MET A 47 3.42 -13.64 2.83
CA MET A 47 3.16 -13.67 4.27
C MET A 47 1.72 -14.10 4.58
N ALA A 48 0.74 -13.62 3.83
CA ALA A 48 -0.65 -14.05 3.99
C ALA A 48 -0.81 -15.55 3.75
N ASN A 49 -0.24 -16.06 2.65
CA ASN A 49 -0.23 -17.50 2.35
C ASN A 49 0.44 -18.33 3.45
N ALA A 50 1.57 -17.86 3.99
CA ALA A 50 2.29 -18.55 5.06
C ALA A 50 1.53 -18.58 6.39
N LEU A 51 0.59 -17.66 6.59
CA LEU A 51 -0.25 -17.55 7.78
C LEU A 51 -1.66 -18.11 7.57
N ASP A 52 -1.93 -18.73 6.40
CA ASP A 52 -3.24 -19.26 6.02
C ASP A 52 -4.35 -18.19 6.06
N ILE A 53 -4.02 -16.99 5.59
CA ILE A 53 -4.94 -15.86 5.49
C ILE A 53 -5.46 -15.75 4.06
N ASP A 54 -6.77 -15.86 3.89
CA ASP A 54 -7.45 -15.59 2.61
C ASP A 54 -7.55 -14.07 2.38
N LEU A 55 -6.73 -13.56 1.45
CA LEU A 55 -6.74 -12.14 1.12
C LEU A 55 -7.98 -11.72 0.34
N ASP A 56 -8.66 -12.62 -0.37
CA ASP A 56 -9.87 -12.28 -1.11
C ASP A 56 -11.00 -11.96 -0.12
N GLU A 57 -11.20 -12.80 0.89
CA GLU A 57 -12.17 -12.56 1.97
C GLU A 57 -11.87 -11.25 2.71
N VAL A 58 -10.61 -11.03 3.10
CA VAL A 58 -10.19 -9.79 3.80
C VAL A 58 -10.45 -8.55 2.96
N MET A 59 -10.20 -8.63 1.65
CA MET A 59 -10.44 -7.51 0.73
C MET A 59 -11.93 -7.22 0.57
N GLU A 60 -12.77 -8.25 0.43
CA GLU A 60 -14.22 -8.07 0.36
C GLU A 60 -14.79 -7.40 1.61
N GLU A 61 -14.35 -7.83 2.80
CA GLU A 61 -14.76 -7.23 4.07
C GLU A 61 -14.33 -5.77 4.18
N ASN A 62 -13.09 -5.45 3.80
CA ASN A 62 -12.58 -4.09 3.83
C ASN A 62 -13.34 -3.18 2.87
N MET A 63 -13.66 -3.66 1.66
CA MET A 63 -14.48 -2.93 0.70
C MET A 63 -15.91 -2.71 1.21
N LYS A 64 -16.49 -3.68 1.94
CA LYS A 64 -17.77 -3.48 2.62
C LYS A 64 -17.67 -2.39 3.70
N LYS A 65 -16.67 -2.45 4.57
CA LYS A 65 -16.43 -1.43 5.62
C LYS A 65 -16.23 -0.03 5.04
N PHE A 66 -15.46 0.11 3.95
CA PHE A 66 -15.27 1.39 3.28
C PHE A 66 -16.57 1.90 2.66
N ARG A 67 -17.34 1.04 2.00
CA ARG A 67 -18.65 1.43 1.44
C ARG A 67 -19.61 1.92 2.51
N GLU A 68 -19.67 1.26 3.67
CA GLU A 68 -20.54 1.66 4.78
C GLU A 68 -20.05 2.95 5.45
N ARG A 69 -18.76 3.01 5.81
CA ARG A 69 -18.15 4.15 6.49
C ARG A 69 -18.19 5.42 5.64
N ASP A 70 -17.85 5.30 4.36
CA ASP A 70 -17.67 6.44 3.47
C ASP A 70 -18.93 6.72 2.61
N PHE A 71 -20.04 6.03 2.85
CA PHE A 71 -21.28 6.11 2.06
C PHE A 71 -21.79 7.54 1.85
N TYR A 72 -21.65 8.40 2.87
CA TYR A 72 -21.98 9.83 2.83
C TYR A 72 -20.83 10.73 3.29
N ARG A 73 -19.59 10.22 3.31
CA ARG A 73 -18.44 10.99 3.78
C ARG A 73 -18.00 12.07 2.79
N PHE A 74 -18.17 11.82 1.50
CA PHE A 74 -17.74 12.69 0.42
C PHE A 74 -18.94 13.32 -0.30
N GLU A 75 -18.73 14.49 -0.89
CA GLU A 75 -19.77 15.21 -1.63
C GLU A 75 -20.34 14.34 -2.75
N ARG A 76 -21.64 14.05 -2.68
CA ARG A 76 -22.31 13.17 -3.63
C ARG A 76 -22.92 13.97 -4.76
N LYS A 77 -22.64 13.55 -6.00
CA LYS A 77 -23.22 14.15 -7.21
C LYS A 77 -24.74 13.95 -7.32
N ASP A 78 -25.30 12.98 -6.59
CA ASP A 78 -26.74 12.67 -6.58
C ASP A 78 -27.53 13.43 -5.50
N GLY A 79 -26.87 14.30 -4.72
CA GLY A 79 -27.50 15.14 -3.69
C GLY A 79 -28.05 14.38 -2.50
N LYS A 80 -27.82 13.07 -2.39
CA LYS A 80 -28.30 12.27 -1.26
C LYS A 80 -27.44 12.53 -0.01
N THR A 81 -28.09 12.59 1.15
CA THR A 81 -27.44 12.72 2.46
C THR A 81 -27.87 11.58 3.37
N ASN A 82 -27.17 11.41 4.49
CA ASN A 82 -27.52 10.46 5.55
C ASN A 82 -28.76 10.99 6.28
N ASP A 83 -29.95 10.78 5.72
CA ASP A 83 -31.24 11.03 6.39
C ASP A 83 -31.57 9.91 7.40
#